data_AF-A0A517Y2R1-F1
#
_entry.id   AF-A0A517Y2R1-F1
#
_cell.length_a   1.000
_cell.length_b   1.000
_cell.length_c   1.000
_cell.angle_alpha   90.00
_cell.angle_beta   90.00
_cell.angle_gamma   90.00
#
_symmetry.space_group_name_H-M   'P 1'
#
loop_
_entity.id
_entity.type
_entity.pdbx_description
1 polymer ?
#
loop_
_entity_poly.entity_id
_entity_poly.type
_entity_poly.pdbx_seq_one_letter_code
_entity_poly.pdbx_strand_id
1 'polypeptide(L)'
;MTRPALTAVVLASLAAWAGAQGPTTAADKLRLHRANRTLLTDLVGSGVRLAAADQPVTRAEACQQTARAVGLAVRRAAEANETDRVAELADHFEALVRDGLVPVLTEADAVVPRESPEGVRLRAVRAGASADLDATEAALPAGELRAKLAGLRERLK
;
A
#
# COMPACT_ATOMS: atom_id res chain seq x y z
N MET A 1 31.67 25.71 -26.54
CA MET A 1 31.12 24.50 -27.21
C MET A 1 31.00 23.29 -26.26
N THR A 2 31.03 23.47 -24.93
CA THR A 2 31.08 22.37 -23.95
C THR A 2 29.71 21.84 -23.50
N ARG A 3 28.67 22.70 -23.53
CA ARG A 3 27.30 22.33 -23.13
C ARG A 3 26.63 21.23 -23.97
N PRO A 4 26.66 21.25 -25.32
CA PRO A 4 26.00 20.20 -26.11
C PRO A 4 26.66 18.83 -25.97
N ALA A 5 27.99 18.80 -25.77
CA ALA A 5 28.75 17.57 -25.55
C ALA A 5 28.40 16.92 -24.21
N LEU A 6 28.24 17.72 -23.16
CA LEU A 6 27.85 17.25 -21.82
C LEU A 6 26.45 16.61 -21.82
N THR A 7 25.48 17.23 -22.48
CA THR A 7 24.13 16.66 -22.64
C THR A 7 24.11 15.36 -23.43
N ALA A 8 24.93 15.25 -24.48
CA ALA A 8 25.02 14.03 -25.28
C ALA A 8 25.59 12.85 -24.48
N VAL A 9 26.62 13.11 -23.65
CA VAL A 9 27.23 12.10 -22.78
C VAL A 9 26.24 11.62 -21.71
N VAL A 10 25.51 12.55 -21.08
CA VAL A 10 24.47 12.18 -20.09
C VAL A 10 23.37 11.33 -20.74
N LEU A 11 22.86 11.73 -21.91
CA LEU A 11 21.83 10.97 -22.62
C LEU A 11 22.31 9.58 -23.05
N ALA A 12 23.54 9.47 -23.57
CA ALA A 12 24.12 8.18 -23.94
C ALA A 12 24.30 7.26 -22.72
N SER A 13 24.66 7.84 -21.57
CA SER A 13 24.82 7.10 -20.31
C SER A 13 23.47 6.60 -19.78
N LEU A 14 22.42 7.43 -19.86
CA LEU A 14 21.05 7.05 -19.50
C LEU A 14 20.46 6.01 -20.46
N ALA A 15 20.71 6.13 -21.76
CA ALA A 15 20.26 5.18 -22.77
C ALA A 15 20.94 3.81 -22.61
N ALA A 16 22.24 3.79 -22.33
CA ALA A 16 22.96 2.56 -22.01
C ALA A 16 22.46 1.91 -20.71
N TRP A 17 22.14 2.72 -19.70
CA TRP A 17 21.58 2.25 -18.44
C TRP A 17 20.16 1.69 -18.59
N ALA A 18 19.30 2.34 -19.37
CA ALA A 18 17.97 1.85 -19.69
C ALA A 18 18.01 0.55 -20.51
N GLY A 19 18.93 0.44 -21.47
CA GLY A 19 19.14 -0.78 -22.27
C GLY A 19 19.75 -1.95 -21.49
N ALA A 20 20.40 -1.68 -20.35
CA ALA A 20 20.95 -2.70 -19.45
C ALA A 20 19.88 -3.33 -18.54
N GLN A 21 18.67 -2.78 -18.49
CA GLN A 21 17.50 -3.43 -17.88
C GLN A 21 17.04 -4.56 -18.79
N GLY A 22 17.76 -5.68 -18.76
CA GLY A 22 17.50 -6.84 -19.59
C GLY A 22 16.07 -7.42 -19.41
N PRO A 23 15.62 -8.26 -20.35
CA PRO A 23 14.30 -8.87 -20.28
C PRO A 23 14.12 -9.67 -18.98
N THR A 24 12.94 -9.53 -18.36
CA THR A 24 12.56 -10.20 -17.12
C THR A 24 12.81 -11.71 -17.22
N THR A 25 13.59 -12.26 -16.31
CA THR A 25 13.97 -13.68 -16.36
C THR A 25 12.75 -14.58 -16.11
N ALA A 26 12.82 -15.85 -16.52
CA ALA A 26 11.77 -16.83 -16.20
C ALA A 26 11.57 -17.00 -14.67
N ALA A 27 12.67 -16.92 -13.90
CA ALA A 27 12.64 -16.96 -12.45
C ALA A 27 11.91 -15.73 -11.87
N ASP A 28 12.17 -14.53 -12.39
CA ASP A 28 11.47 -13.31 -12.00
C ASP A 28 9.99 -13.36 -12.32
N LYS A 29 9.63 -13.84 -13.52
CA LYS A 29 8.22 -14.03 -13.91
C LYS A 29 7.49 -14.98 -12.97
N LEU A 30 8.12 -16.10 -12.61
CA LEU A 30 7.55 -17.06 -11.65
C LEU A 30 7.40 -16.44 -10.25
N ARG A 31 8.38 -15.67 -9.80
CA ARG A 31 8.36 -14.95 -8.51
C ARG A 31 7.22 -13.93 -8.48
N LEU A 32 7.11 -13.09 -9.51
CA LEU A 32 6.02 -12.11 -9.65
C LEU A 32 4.66 -12.81 -9.71
N HIS A 33 4.54 -13.90 -10.47
CA HIS A 33 3.30 -14.66 -10.55
C HIS A 33 2.86 -15.20 -9.19
N ARG A 34 3.78 -15.79 -8.40
CA ARG A 34 3.49 -16.25 -7.03
C ARG A 34 3.08 -15.11 -6.13
N ALA A 35 3.82 -13.99 -6.14
CA ALA A 35 3.51 -12.83 -5.32
C ALA A 35 2.14 -12.23 -5.65
N ASN A 36 1.81 -12.09 -6.94
CA ASN A 36 0.51 -11.58 -7.39
C ASN A 36 -0.63 -12.54 -7.02
N ARG A 37 -0.43 -13.85 -7.19
CA ARG A 37 -1.44 -14.84 -6.80
C ARG A 37 -1.75 -14.78 -5.30
N THR A 38 -0.73 -14.66 -4.46
CA THR A 38 -0.92 -14.49 -3.01
C THR A 38 -1.71 -13.21 -2.71
N LEU A 39 -1.27 -12.06 -3.25
CA LEU A 39 -1.96 -10.79 -3.02
C LEU A 39 -3.42 -10.83 -3.49
N LEU A 40 -3.68 -11.35 -4.69
CA LEU A 40 -5.05 -11.47 -5.22
C LEU A 40 -5.92 -12.41 -4.38
N THR A 41 -5.35 -13.50 -3.86
CA THR A 41 -6.08 -14.41 -2.96
C THR A 41 -6.48 -13.68 -1.68
N ASP A 42 -5.57 -12.91 -1.09
CA ASP A 42 -5.83 -12.13 0.12
C ASP A 42 -6.86 -11.01 -0.15
N LEU A 43 -6.76 -10.32 -1.29
CA LEU A 43 -7.69 -9.27 -1.70
C LEU A 43 -9.09 -9.81 -1.97
N VAL A 44 -9.22 -10.90 -2.74
CA VAL A 44 -10.52 -11.52 -3.03
C VAL A 44 -11.14 -12.05 -1.75
N GLY A 45 -10.37 -12.75 -0.91
CA GLY A 45 -10.86 -13.25 0.38
C GLY A 45 -11.34 -12.11 1.28
N SER A 46 -10.61 -11.00 1.33
CA SER A 46 -11.00 -9.84 2.13
C SER A 46 -12.20 -9.09 1.55
N GLY A 47 -12.31 -9.01 0.22
CA GLY A 47 -13.49 -8.47 -0.47
C GLY A 47 -14.76 -9.27 -0.20
N VAL A 48 -14.67 -10.61 -0.18
CA VAL A 48 -15.79 -11.48 0.22
C VAL A 48 -16.19 -11.23 1.68
N ARG A 49 -15.22 -11.13 2.60
CA ARG A 49 -15.51 -10.81 4.00
C ARG A 49 -16.16 -9.42 4.15
N LEU A 50 -15.68 -8.43 3.40
CA LEU A 50 -16.24 -7.09 3.40
C LEU A 50 -17.68 -7.08 2.87
N ALA A 51 -17.96 -7.81 1.80
CA ALA A 51 -19.30 -7.93 1.24
C ALA A 51 -20.29 -8.65 2.17
N ALA A 52 -19.80 -9.57 3.01
CA ALA A 52 -20.61 -10.27 4.02
C ALA A 52 -20.71 -9.54 5.36
N ALA A 53 -20.05 -8.40 5.52
CA ALA A 53 -19.97 -7.69 6.79
C ALA A 53 -21.14 -6.71 6.95
N ASP A 54 -22.16 -7.12 7.69
CA ASP A 54 -23.33 -6.27 7.98
C ASP A 54 -23.07 -5.27 9.11
N GLN A 55 -22.08 -5.56 9.98
CA GLN A 55 -21.76 -4.73 11.14
C GLN A 55 -20.65 -3.71 10.82
N PRO A 56 -20.78 -2.43 11.23
CA PRO A 56 -19.80 -1.38 10.94
C PRO A 56 -18.37 -1.73 11.37
N VAL A 57 -18.20 -2.28 12.59
CA VAL A 57 -16.87 -2.68 13.10
C VAL A 57 -16.28 -3.83 12.29
N THR A 58 -17.10 -4.79 11.86
CA THR A 58 -16.65 -5.92 11.02
C THR A 58 -16.23 -5.45 9.64
N ARG A 59 -16.92 -4.46 9.05
CA ARG A 59 -16.47 -3.82 7.80
C ARG A 59 -15.12 -3.14 7.98
N ALA A 60 -14.94 -2.41 9.08
CA ALA A 60 -13.67 -1.75 9.38
C ALA A 60 -12.51 -2.75 9.52
N GLU A 61 -12.74 -3.87 10.22
CA GLU A 61 -11.76 -4.96 10.35
C GLU A 61 -11.40 -5.57 8.98
N ALA A 62 -12.40 -5.82 8.12
CA ALA A 62 -12.17 -6.35 6.78
C ALA A 62 -11.37 -5.36 5.90
N CYS A 63 -11.70 -4.06 5.95
CA CYS A 63 -10.94 -3.02 5.26
C CYS A 63 -9.51 -2.92 5.77
N GLN A 64 -9.30 -2.95 7.10
CA GLN A 64 -7.96 -2.89 7.70
C GLN A 64 -7.11 -4.10 7.31
N GLN A 65 -7.69 -5.30 7.30
CA GLN A 65 -7.01 -6.51 6.80
C GLN A 65 -6.62 -6.39 5.33
N THR A 66 -7.50 -5.82 4.49
CA THR A 66 -7.21 -5.58 3.07
C THR A 66 -6.05 -4.61 2.91
N ALA A 67 -6.09 -3.48 3.64
CA ALA A 67 -5.02 -2.48 3.62
C ALA A 67 -3.68 -3.10 4.08
N ARG A 68 -3.70 -3.87 5.17
CA ARG A 68 -2.53 -4.58 5.68
C ARG A 68 -1.92 -5.54 4.65
N ALA A 69 -2.74 -6.29 3.90
CA ALA A 69 -2.24 -7.19 2.86
C ALA A 69 -1.49 -6.45 1.75
N VAL A 70 -2.01 -5.31 1.30
CA VAL A 70 -1.33 -4.46 0.31
C VAL A 70 -0.06 -3.83 0.89
N GLY A 71 -0.10 -3.31 2.12
CA GLY A 71 1.07 -2.74 2.80
C GLY A 71 2.21 -3.77 2.98
N LEU A 72 1.88 -5.03 3.28
CA LEU A 72 2.85 -6.13 3.30
C LEU A 72 3.45 -6.40 1.91
N ALA A 73 2.65 -6.28 0.84
CA ALA A 73 3.14 -6.44 -0.52
C ALA A 73 4.11 -5.31 -0.92
N VAL A 74 3.80 -4.06 -0.55
CA VAL A 74 4.70 -2.90 -0.73
C VAL A 74 6.04 -3.16 -0.05
N ARG A 75 6.02 -3.58 1.23
CA ARG A 75 7.22 -3.86 2.00
C ARG A 75 8.07 -4.96 1.37
N ARG A 76 7.46 -6.06 0.93
CA ARG A 76 8.16 -7.16 0.24
C ARG A 76 8.78 -6.71 -1.08
N ALA A 77 8.08 -5.86 -1.85
CA ALA A 77 8.63 -5.28 -3.07
C ALA A 77 9.84 -4.38 -2.76
N ALA A 78 9.77 -3.61 -1.68
CA ALA A 78 10.89 -2.76 -1.22
C ALA A 78 12.09 -3.60 -0.77
N GLU A 79 11.88 -4.65 0.02
CA GLU A 79 12.92 -5.61 0.42
C GLU A 79 13.59 -6.28 -0.79
N ALA A 80 12.84 -6.48 -1.88
CA ALA A 80 13.34 -7.04 -3.14
C ALA A 80 13.92 -5.99 -4.11
N ASN A 81 14.00 -4.71 -3.73
CA ASN A 81 14.44 -3.58 -4.57
C ASN A 81 13.65 -3.43 -5.87
N GLU A 82 12.35 -3.73 -5.85
CA GLU A 82 11.46 -3.61 -7.01
C GLU A 82 10.83 -2.21 -7.09
N THR A 83 11.62 -1.18 -7.40
CA THR A 83 11.20 0.23 -7.31
C THR A 83 9.88 0.56 -8.01
N ASP A 84 9.70 0.10 -9.26
CA ASP A 84 8.46 0.35 -10.02
C ASP A 84 7.24 -0.29 -9.35
N ARG A 85 7.43 -1.48 -8.80
CA ARG A 85 6.37 -2.22 -8.12
C ARG A 85 6.05 -1.65 -6.75
N VAL A 86 7.06 -1.11 -6.05
CA VAL A 86 6.84 -0.35 -4.81
C VAL A 86 5.95 0.85 -5.11
N ALA A 87 6.23 1.61 -6.17
CA ALA A 87 5.41 2.76 -6.56
C ALA A 87 3.97 2.34 -6.89
N GLU A 88 3.79 1.34 -7.75
CA GLU A 88 2.46 0.81 -8.13
C GLU A 88 1.65 0.36 -6.91
N LEU A 89 2.23 -0.50 -6.06
CA LEU A 89 1.53 -1.06 -4.90
C LEU A 89 1.25 0.02 -3.84
N ALA A 90 2.12 1.02 -3.71
CA ALA A 90 1.92 2.08 -2.74
C ALA A 90 0.87 3.10 -3.18
N ASP A 91 0.70 3.33 -4.49
CA ASP A 91 -0.45 4.07 -5.03
C ASP A 91 -1.77 3.32 -4.76
N HIS A 92 -1.79 2.00 -4.96
CA HIS A 92 -2.95 1.17 -4.61
C HIS A 92 -3.24 1.18 -3.10
N PHE A 93 -2.20 1.15 -2.27
CA PHE A 93 -2.34 1.25 -0.82
C PHE A 93 -2.92 2.61 -0.39
N GLU A 94 -2.41 3.71 -0.95
CA GLU A 94 -2.91 5.07 -0.70
C GLU A 94 -4.40 5.18 -1.05
N ALA A 95 -4.80 4.73 -2.24
CA ALA A 95 -6.20 4.72 -2.65
C ALA A 95 -7.08 3.86 -1.73
N LEU A 96 -6.64 2.66 -1.37
CA LEU A 96 -7.39 1.77 -0.48
C LEU A 96 -7.59 2.36 0.92
N VAL A 97 -6.57 3.01 1.47
CA VAL A 97 -6.66 3.68 2.76
C VAL A 97 -7.58 4.91 2.68
N ARG A 98 -7.38 5.75 1.66
CA ARG A 98 -8.13 7.00 1.47
C ARG A 98 -9.61 6.77 1.20
N ASP A 99 -9.92 5.85 0.29
CA ASP A 99 -11.27 5.67 -0.25
C ASP A 99 -12.02 4.49 0.40
N GLY A 100 -11.31 3.56 1.03
CA GLY A 100 -11.90 2.41 1.71
C GLY A 100 -11.85 2.53 3.23
N LEU A 101 -10.64 2.50 3.80
CA LEU A 101 -10.47 2.36 5.25
C LEU A 101 -10.93 3.60 6.03
N VAL A 102 -10.51 4.79 5.62
CA VAL A 102 -10.86 6.03 6.33
C VAL A 102 -12.37 6.29 6.36
N PRO A 103 -13.11 6.18 5.24
CA PRO A 103 -14.57 6.33 5.26
C PRO A 103 -15.27 5.30 6.15
N VAL A 104 -14.88 4.02 6.07
CA VAL A 104 -15.51 2.96 6.87
C VAL A 104 -15.27 3.17 8.37
N LEU A 105 -14.08 3.60 8.77
CA LEU A 105 -13.80 3.97 10.18
C LEU A 105 -14.63 5.17 10.61
N THR A 106 -14.75 6.19 9.75
CA THR A 106 -15.55 7.40 10.03
C THR A 106 -17.04 7.06 10.21
N GLU A 107 -17.59 6.21 9.34
CA GLU A 107 -18.97 5.73 9.45
C GLU A 107 -19.19 4.93 10.73
N ALA A 108 -18.26 4.03 11.08
CA ALA A 108 -18.34 3.24 12.29
C ALA A 108 -18.28 4.12 13.54
N ASP A 109 -17.42 5.14 13.57
CA ASP A 109 -17.31 6.10 14.67
C ASP A 109 -18.62 6.90 14.88
N ALA A 110 -19.41 7.12 13.82
CA ALA A 110 -20.67 7.85 13.90
C ALA A 110 -21.80 7.05 14.56
N VAL A 111 -21.75 5.70 14.49
CA VAL A 111 -22.86 4.84 14.94
C VAL A 111 -22.51 3.94 16.12
N VAL A 112 -21.22 3.70 16.39
CA VAL A 112 -20.76 2.83 17.48
C VAL A 112 -20.47 3.66 18.73
N PRO A 113 -21.19 3.43 19.86
CA PRO A 113 -20.90 4.13 21.11
C PRO A 113 -19.48 3.83 21.61
N ARG A 114 -18.72 4.87 21.99
CA ARG A 114 -17.30 4.73 22.35
C ARG A 114 -17.04 3.77 23.52
N GLU A 115 -17.90 3.76 24.53
CA GLU A 115 -17.73 2.91 25.72
C GLU A 115 -18.26 1.48 25.54
N SER A 116 -18.86 1.17 24.38
CA SER A 116 -19.32 -0.19 24.08
C SER A 116 -18.14 -1.14 23.79
N PRO A 117 -18.32 -2.46 23.95
CA PRO A 117 -17.35 -3.46 23.49
C PRO A 117 -16.95 -3.27 22.02
N GLU A 118 -17.90 -2.91 21.15
CA GLU A 118 -17.69 -2.57 19.75
C GLU A 118 -16.83 -1.32 19.58
N GLY A 119 -17.03 -0.30 20.43
CA GLY A 119 -16.22 0.92 20.44
C GLY A 119 -14.76 0.65 20.85
N VAL A 120 -14.53 -0.26 21.78
CA VAL A 120 -13.17 -0.73 22.13
C VAL A 120 -12.53 -1.44 20.94
N ARG A 121 -13.27 -2.33 20.28
CA ARG A 121 -12.79 -3.03 19.06
C ARG A 121 -12.47 -2.05 17.95
N LEU A 122 -13.33 -1.07 17.68
CA LEU A 122 -13.11 -0.06 16.65
C LEU A 122 -11.83 0.75 16.90
N ARG A 123 -11.55 1.13 18.16
CA ARG A 123 -10.27 1.76 18.53
C ARG A 123 -9.08 0.86 18.26
N ALA A 124 -9.20 -0.44 18.53
CA ALA A 124 -8.14 -1.41 18.22
C ALA A 124 -7.90 -1.52 16.71
N VAL A 125 -8.95 -1.51 15.88
CA VAL A 125 -8.82 -1.48 14.42
C VAL A 125 -8.10 -0.22 13.95
N ARG A 126 -8.47 0.95 14.49
CA ARG A 126 -7.84 2.23 14.16
C ARG A 126 -6.36 2.26 14.56
N ALA A 127 -6.02 1.75 15.74
CA ALA A 127 -4.63 1.62 16.18
C ALA A 127 -3.82 0.67 15.29
N GLY A 128 -4.41 -0.48 14.93
CA GLY A 128 -3.80 -1.44 14.00
C GLY A 128 -3.57 -0.84 12.61
N ALA A 129 -4.57 -0.13 12.08
CA ALA A 129 -4.46 0.58 10.81
C ALA A 129 -3.32 1.60 10.82
N SER A 130 -3.23 2.44 11.85
CA SER A 130 -2.14 3.41 12.01
C SER A 130 -0.77 2.74 12.04
N ALA A 131 -0.63 1.63 12.78
CA ALA A 131 0.62 0.87 12.83
C ALA A 131 0.99 0.23 11.47
N ASP A 132 0.01 -0.28 10.72
CA ASP A 132 0.22 -0.82 9.38
C ASP A 132 0.63 0.28 8.38
N LEU A 133 0.06 1.48 8.49
CA LEU A 133 0.48 2.65 7.72
C LEU A 133 1.91 3.07 8.07
N ASP A 134 2.25 3.19 9.35
CA ASP A 134 3.61 3.54 9.82
C ASP A 134 4.65 2.56 9.26
N ALA A 135 4.37 1.25 9.35
CA ALA A 135 5.26 0.20 8.85
C ALA A 135 5.42 0.26 7.32
N THR A 136 4.37 0.63 6.60
CA THR A 136 4.40 0.75 5.14
C THR A 136 5.14 2.02 4.72
N GLU A 137 4.88 3.16 5.38
CA GLU A 137 5.56 4.43 5.15
C GLU A 137 7.07 4.31 5.37
N ALA A 138 7.49 3.60 6.41
CA ALA A 138 8.90 3.36 6.72
C ALA A 138 9.66 2.60 5.60
N ALA A 139 8.95 1.81 4.80
CA ALA A 139 9.54 1.08 3.68
C ALA A 139 9.61 1.89 2.38
N LEU A 140 8.98 3.08 2.33
CA LEU A 140 8.99 3.94 1.15
C LEU A 140 10.19 4.90 1.15
N PRO A 141 10.76 5.15 -0.04
CA PRO A 141 11.70 6.26 -0.19
C PRO A 141 11.03 7.60 0.13
N ALA A 142 11.82 8.59 0.50
CA ALA A 142 11.30 9.95 0.68
C ALA A 142 10.69 10.47 -0.64
N GLY A 143 9.51 11.07 -0.58
CA GLY A 143 8.79 11.55 -1.76
C GLY A 143 7.33 11.89 -1.49
N GLU A 144 6.62 12.25 -2.55
CA GLU A 144 5.21 12.65 -2.52
C GLU A 144 4.32 11.59 -1.88
N LEU A 145 4.52 10.32 -2.22
CA LEU A 145 3.71 9.22 -1.73
C LEU A 145 3.86 9.01 -0.23
N ARG A 146 5.09 9.12 0.29
CA ARG A 146 5.35 9.08 1.73
C ARG A 146 4.64 10.22 2.47
N ALA A 147 4.63 11.42 1.89
CA ALA A 147 3.91 12.56 2.45
C ALA A 147 2.39 12.37 2.43
N LYS A 148 1.83 11.76 1.37
CA LYS A 148 0.41 11.39 1.30
C LYS A 148 0.03 10.39 2.40
N LEU A 149 0.82 9.34 2.59
CA LEU A 149 0.59 8.35 3.66
C LEU A 149 0.67 8.99 5.05
N ALA A 150 1.64 9.87 5.29
CA ALA A 150 1.74 10.62 6.54
C ALA A 150 0.48 11.47 6.80
N GLY A 151 -0.08 12.10 5.76
CA GLY A 151 -1.34 12.83 5.85
C GLY A 151 -2.55 11.93 6.16
N LEU A 152 -2.62 10.74 5.57
CA LEU A 152 -3.66 9.75 5.87
C LEU A 152 -3.55 9.22 7.31
N ARG A 153 -2.33 9.04 7.82
CA ARG A 153 -2.09 8.64 9.20
C ARG A 153 -2.65 9.65 10.21
N GLU A 154 -2.51 10.94 9.96
CA GLU A 154 -3.13 11.96 10.83
C GLU A 154 -4.66 11.87 10.84
N ARG A 155 -5.30 11.38 9.76
CA ARG A 155 -6.76 11.14 9.72
C ARG A 155 -7.18 9.88 10.49
N LEU A 156 -6.26 8.97 10.75
CA LEU A 156 -6.48 7.76 11.54
C LEU A 156 -6.23 7.98 13.04
N LYS A 157 -5.66 9.11 13.46
CA LYS A 157 -5.63 9.51 14.88
C LYS A 157 -7.00 10.00 15.33
#